data_AF-A0AAP4AL06-F1
#
_entry.id   AF-A0AAP4AL06-F1
#
_cell.length_a   1.000
_cell.length_b   1.000
_cell.length_c   1.000
_cell.angle_alpha   90.00
_cell.angle_beta   90.00
_cell.angle_gamma   90.00
#
_symmetry.space_group_name_H-M   'P 1'
#
loop_
_entity.id
_entity.type
_entity.pdbx_description
1 polymer ?
#
loop_
_entity_poly.entity_id
_entity_poly.type
_entity_poly.pdbx_seq_one_letter_code
_entity_poly.pdbx_strand_id
1 'polypeptide(L)'
;MNDINKIEDEKSFRNYWKNSWSIFTTIFFFTAILLQIILSIIFLYAAKMTIQNALSIASSIIAGICVFIIIFRLGFGSGTIRFFKNIHKERVIKKQAASQYKPNASQLEKDFIIASEREKYEQAELHNKIHNKKTTNLSFYILIFINIICIILALTAIKN
;
A
#
# COMPACT_ATOMS: atom_id res chain seq x y z
N MET A 1 8.15 29.96 12.91
CA MET A 1 6.69 30.09 13.10
C MET A 1 5.89 29.49 11.94
N ASN A 2 6.35 29.61 10.68
CA ASN A 2 5.71 28.95 9.52
C ASN A 2 5.78 27.42 9.54
N ASP A 3 6.85 26.82 10.04
CA ASP A 3 7.00 25.35 10.03
C ASP A 3 6.11 24.65 11.08
N ILE A 4 5.81 25.31 12.20
CA ILE A 4 4.95 24.74 13.25
C ILE A 4 3.49 24.68 12.77
N ASN A 5 2.99 25.75 12.16
CA ASN A 5 1.65 25.78 11.56
C ASN A 5 1.52 24.77 10.40
N LYS A 6 2.59 24.57 9.63
CA LYS A 6 2.62 23.57 8.55
C LYS A 6 2.55 22.12 9.07
N ILE A 7 3.17 21.84 10.22
CA ILE A 7 3.11 20.53 10.89
C ILE A 7 1.74 20.29 11.51
N GLU A 8 1.10 21.31 12.08
CA GLU A 8 -0.29 21.20 12.58
C GLU A 8 -1.30 20.99 11.46
N ASP A 9 -1.14 21.71 10.34
CA ASP A 9 -1.98 21.50 9.15
C ASP A 9 -1.83 20.08 8.58
N GLU A 10 -0.63 19.49 8.59
CA GLU A 10 -0.43 18.08 8.19
C GLU A 10 -1.08 17.07 9.15
N LYS A 11 -1.18 17.39 10.44
CA LYS A 11 -1.87 16.55 11.45
C LYS A 11 -3.38 16.76 11.51
N SER A 12 -3.91 17.79 10.84
CA SER A 12 -5.34 18.05 10.78
C SER A 12 -6.11 16.86 10.20
N PHE A 13 -7.21 16.48 10.86
CA PHE A 13 -8.10 15.40 10.40
C PHE A 13 -8.51 15.58 8.93
N ARG A 14 -8.69 16.82 8.48
CA ARG A 14 -9.03 17.14 7.09
C ARG A 14 -7.93 16.72 6.11
N ASN A 15 -6.67 16.96 6.46
CA ASN A 15 -5.54 16.52 5.65
C ASN A 15 -5.33 15.01 5.75
N TYR A 16 -5.56 14.41 6.92
CA TYR A 16 -5.57 12.95 7.07
C TYR A 16 -6.61 12.28 6.15
N TRP A 17 -7.85 12.80 6.15
CA TRP A 17 -8.92 12.34 5.27
C TRP A 17 -8.54 12.52 3.80
N LYS A 18 -8.07 13.70 3.38
CA LYS A 18 -7.67 13.96 2.00
C LYS A 18 -6.55 13.02 1.52
N ASN A 19 -5.56 12.75 2.37
CA ASN A 19 -4.44 11.86 2.06
C ASN A 19 -4.81 10.36 2.08
N SER A 20 -6.03 10.03 2.52
CA SER A 20 -6.56 8.67 2.55
C SER A 20 -7.07 8.18 1.19
N TRP A 21 -7.40 9.13 0.30
CA TRP A 21 -8.03 8.88 -0.99
C TRP A 21 -7.04 9.13 -2.13
N SER A 22 -6.09 8.21 -2.28
CA SER A 22 -5.31 8.10 -3.53
C SER A 22 -6.09 7.36 -4.60
N ILE A 23 -5.73 7.55 -5.87
CA ILE A 23 -6.30 6.81 -7.00
C ILE A 23 -6.27 5.29 -6.73
N PHE A 24 -5.15 4.78 -6.22
CA PHE A 24 -5.02 3.36 -5.89
C PHE A 24 -6.01 2.90 -4.82
N THR A 25 -6.08 3.62 -3.70
CA THR A 25 -7.00 3.28 -2.60
C THR A 25 -8.46 3.42 -2.99
N THR A 26 -8.79 4.40 -3.85
CA THR A 26 -10.15 4.60 -4.36
C THR A 26 -10.55 3.47 -5.29
N ILE A 27 -9.70 3.11 -6.26
CA ILE A 27 -9.94 1.97 -7.16
C ILE A 27 -10.12 0.69 -6.34
N PHE A 28 -9.20 0.42 -5.40
CA PHE A 28 -9.30 -0.75 -4.52
C PHE A 28 -10.62 -0.78 -3.74
N PHE A 29 -11.06 0.35 -3.19
CA PHE A 29 -12.30 0.45 -2.44
C PHE A 29 -13.51 0.00 -3.26
N PHE A 30 -13.67 0.52 -4.47
CA PHE A 30 -14.77 0.13 -5.35
C PHE A 30 -14.64 -1.31 -5.85
N THR A 31 -13.43 -1.74 -6.19
CA THR A 31 -13.17 -3.14 -6.58
C THR A 31 -13.49 -4.11 -5.45
N ALA A 32 -13.19 -3.77 -4.20
CA ALA A 32 -13.49 -4.60 -3.03
C ALA A 32 -15.00 -4.74 -2.81
N ILE A 33 -15.77 -3.67 -2.95
CA ILE A 33 -17.24 -3.71 -2.88
C ILE A 33 -17.81 -4.59 -4.01
N LEU A 34 -17.35 -4.38 -5.24
CA LEU A 34 -17.80 -5.16 -6.39
C LEU A 34 -17.48 -6.66 -6.21
N LEU A 35 -16.28 -6.97 -5.73
CA LEU A 35 -15.87 -8.33 -5.42
C LEU A 35 -16.72 -8.95 -4.30
N GLN A 36 -17.06 -8.17 -3.27
CA GLN A 36 -17.94 -8.62 -2.18
C GLN A 36 -19.33 -9.01 -2.71
N ILE A 37 -19.91 -8.20 -3.62
CA ILE A 37 -21.19 -8.50 -4.26
C ILE A 37 -21.10 -9.78 -5.09
N ILE A 38 -20.06 -9.91 -5.92
CA ILE A 38 -19.85 -11.11 -6.75
C ILE A 38 -19.70 -12.36 -5.87
N LEU A 39 -18.87 -12.32 -4.83
CA LEU A 39 -18.69 -13.43 -3.90
C LEU A 39 -20.01 -13.80 -3.20
N SER A 40 -20.79 -12.80 -2.78
CA SER A 40 -22.09 -13.04 -2.14
C SER A 40 -23.05 -13.77 -3.10
N ILE A 41 -23.09 -13.37 -4.38
CA ILE A 41 -23.89 -14.04 -5.41
C ILE A 41 -23.40 -15.47 -5.64
N ILE A 42 -22.08 -15.69 -5.72
CA ILE A 42 -21.51 -17.03 -5.88
C ILE A 42 -21.92 -17.94 -4.71
N PHE A 43 -21.78 -17.49 -3.47
CA PHE A 43 -22.16 -18.30 -2.31
C PHE A 43 -23.68 -18.52 -2.22
N LEU A 44 -24.49 -17.54 -2.62
CA LEU A 44 -25.94 -17.67 -2.66
C LEU A 44 -26.41 -18.70 -3.70
N TYR A 45 -25.90 -18.64 -4.93
CA TYR A 45 -26.42 -19.45 -6.03
C TYR A 45 -25.64 -20.76 -6.26
N ALA A 46 -24.31 -20.73 -6.17
CA ALA A 46 -23.49 -21.92 -6.42
C ALA A 46 -23.43 -22.82 -5.18
N ALA A 47 -23.23 -22.23 -4.00
CA ALA A 47 -23.16 -22.97 -2.74
C ALA A 47 -24.53 -23.09 -2.03
N LYS A 48 -25.60 -22.52 -2.62
CA LYS A 48 -26.99 -22.56 -2.10
C LYS A 48 -27.10 -22.14 -0.63
N MET A 49 -26.28 -21.18 -0.21
CA MET A 49 -26.26 -20.69 1.16
C MET A 49 -27.39 -19.70 1.39
N THR A 50 -27.83 -19.51 2.63
CA THR A 50 -28.71 -18.39 2.98
C THR A 50 -28.01 -17.07 2.69
N ILE A 51 -28.79 -16.03 2.37
CA ILE A 51 -28.28 -14.68 2.09
C ILE A 51 -27.36 -14.19 3.23
N GLN A 52 -27.74 -14.48 4.48
CA GLN A 52 -26.97 -14.13 5.67
C GLN A 52 -25.60 -14.80 5.70
N ASN A 53 -25.54 -16.12 5.48
CA ASN A 53 -24.29 -16.87 5.49
C ASN A 53 -23.38 -16.48 4.33
N ALA A 54 -23.94 -16.31 3.13
CA ALA A 54 -23.22 -15.85 1.95
C ALA A 54 -22.58 -14.47 2.18
N LEU A 55 -23.34 -13.52 2.72
CA LEU A 55 -22.86 -12.17 3.03
C LEU A 55 -21.77 -12.19 4.10
N SER A 56 -21.96 -12.96 5.18
CA SER A 56 -21.00 -13.06 6.28
C SER A 56 -19.65 -13.62 5.82
N ILE A 57 -19.66 -14.67 4.99
CA ILE A 57 -18.45 -15.27 4.43
C ILE A 57 -17.75 -14.31 3.48
N ALA A 58 -18.49 -13.69 2.55
CA ALA A 58 -17.93 -12.70 1.63
C ALA A 58 -17.30 -11.52 2.39
N SER A 59 -17.99 -11.01 3.41
CA SER A 59 -17.47 -9.93 4.25
C SER A 59 -16.24 -10.32 5.05
N SER A 60 -16.19 -11.56 5.56
CA SER A 60 -15.03 -12.08 6.30
C SER A 60 -13.80 -12.19 5.41
N ILE A 61 -13.96 -12.66 4.17
CA ILE A 61 -12.87 -12.73 3.18
C ILE A 61 -12.32 -11.34 2.86
N ILE A 62 -13.20 -10.38 2.56
CA ILE A 62 -12.80 -9.01 2.21
C ILE A 62 -12.13 -8.31 3.39
N ALA A 63 -12.66 -8.46 4.60
CA ALA A 63 -12.04 -7.95 5.83
C ALA A 63 -10.64 -8.55 6.03
N GLY A 64 -10.48 -9.86 5.82
CA GLY A 64 -9.19 -10.55 5.89
C GLY A 64 -8.17 -9.99 4.91
N ILE A 65 -8.56 -9.76 3.65
CA ILE A 65 -7.70 -9.13 2.63
C ILE A 65 -7.30 -7.72 3.07
N CYS A 66 -8.24 -6.92 3.59
CA CYS A 66 -7.94 -5.57 4.07
C CYS A 66 -6.93 -5.58 5.23
N VAL A 67 -7.12 -6.46 6.21
CA VAL A 67 -6.19 -6.64 7.35
C VAL A 67 -4.81 -7.05 6.86
N PHE A 68 -4.75 -8.02 5.93
CA PHE A 68 -3.49 -8.46 5.33
C PHE A 68 -2.74 -7.30 4.66
N ILE A 69 -3.43 -6.48 3.86
CA ILE A 69 -2.82 -5.31 3.20
C ILE A 69 -2.30 -4.30 4.23
N ILE A 70 -3.04 -4.06 5.31
CA ILE A 70 -2.61 -3.14 6.38
C ILE A 70 -1.35 -3.67 7.06
N ILE A 71 -1.29 -4.95 7.40
CA ILE A 71 -0.12 -5.59 8.02
C ILE A 71 1.11 -5.44 7.11
N PHE A 72 0.95 -5.66 5.80
CA PHE A 72 2.04 -5.44 4.84
C PHE A 72 2.50 -3.98 4.79
N ARG A 73 1.55 -3.03 4.80
CA ARG A 73 1.85 -1.58 4.83
C ARG A 73 2.52 -1.11 6.12
N LEU A 74 2.22 -1.75 7.25
CA LEU A 74 2.85 -1.47 8.54
C LEU A 74 4.29 -1.99 8.65
N GLY A 75 4.79 -2.69 7.63
CA GLY A 75 6.19 -3.10 7.54
C GLY A 75 6.45 -4.55 7.95
N PHE A 76 5.41 -5.36 8.15
CA PHE A 76 5.57 -6.79 8.46
C PHE A 76 6.22 -7.59 7.30
N GLY A 77 6.25 -7.03 6.09
CA GLY A 77 7.00 -7.54 4.92
C GLY A 77 8.22 -6.70 4.54
N SER A 78 8.67 -5.79 5.41
CA SER A 78 9.74 -4.82 5.08
C SER A 78 11.07 -5.50 4.76
N GLY A 79 11.39 -6.64 5.39
CA GLY A 79 12.63 -7.38 5.14
C GLY A 79 12.74 -7.94 3.73
N THR A 80 11.69 -8.62 3.24
CA THR A 80 11.66 -9.21 1.89
C THR A 80 11.61 -8.13 0.83
N ILE A 81 10.76 -7.12 0.99
CA ILE A 81 10.66 -5.99 0.06
C ILE A 81 11.99 -5.22 -0.01
N ARG A 82 12.67 -5.02 1.12
CA ARG A 82 13.98 -4.34 1.17
C ARG A 82 15.05 -5.13 0.43
N PHE A 83 15.05 -6.45 0.54
CA PHE A 83 15.97 -7.32 -0.20
C PHE A 83 15.80 -7.17 -1.72
N PHE A 84 14.58 -7.29 -2.23
CA PHE A 84 14.31 -7.11 -3.66
C PHE A 84 14.61 -5.68 -4.14
N LYS A 85 14.27 -4.67 -3.33
CA LYS A 85 14.57 -3.27 -3.64
C LYS A 85 16.08 -3.02 -3.72
N ASN A 86 16.87 -3.60 -2.82
CA ASN A 86 18.32 -3.46 -2.82
C ASN A 86 18.97 -4.12 -4.04
N ILE A 87 18.49 -5.31 -4.46
CA ILE A 87 18.96 -5.97 -5.69
C ILE A 87 18.67 -5.10 -6.92
N HIS A 88 17.47 -4.56 -7.01
CA HIS A 88 17.10 -3.69 -8.13
C HIS A 88 17.92 -2.39 -8.13
N LYS A 89 18.09 -1.75 -6.96
CA LYS A 89 18.92 -0.56 -6.76
C LYS A 89 20.35 -0.79 -7.28
N GLU A 90 21.00 -1.87 -6.85
CA GLU A 90 22.37 -2.20 -7.29
C GLU A 90 22.46 -2.41 -8.81
N ARG A 91 21.46 -3.05 -9.43
CA ARG A 91 21.44 -3.23 -10.89
C ARG A 91 21.32 -1.90 -11.64
N VAL A 92 20.44 -1.01 -11.19
CA VAL A 92 20.22 0.30 -11.83
C VAL A 92 21.47 1.17 -11.71
N ILE A 93 22.06 1.25 -10.51
CA ILE A 93 23.26 2.04 -10.25
C ILE A 93 24.44 1.54 -11.09
N LYS A 94 24.67 0.22 -11.15
CA LYS A 94 25.74 -0.35 -11.98
C LYS A 94 25.52 -0.08 -13.47
N LYS A 95 24.27 -0.13 -13.95
CA LYS A 95 23.94 0.17 -15.35
C LYS A 95 24.20 1.65 -15.69
N GLN A 96 23.82 2.56 -14.79
CA GLN A 96 24.03 4.01 -14.96
C GLN A 96 25.52 4.37 -14.87
N ALA A 97 26.24 3.82 -13.89
CA ALA A 97 27.68 3.99 -13.76
C ALA A 97 28.43 3.48 -15.00
N ALA A 98 28.03 2.32 -15.53
CA ALA A 98 28.66 1.75 -16.73
C ALA A 98 28.55 2.64 -17.98
N SER A 99 27.49 3.43 -18.09
CA SER A 99 27.33 4.39 -19.19
C SER A 99 28.26 5.62 -19.10
N GLN A 100 28.87 5.86 -17.94
CA GLN A 100 29.79 6.98 -17.68
C GLN A 100 31.26 6.55 -17.72
N TYR A 101 31.56 5.27 -17.97
CA TYR A 101 32.95 4.79 -18.03
C TYR A 101 33.66 5.29 -19.28
N LYS A 102 34.84 5.88 -19.09
CA LYS A 102 35.76 6.18 -20.19
C LYS A 102 36.42 4.89 -20.68
N PRO A 103 36.79 4.78 -21.98
CA PRO A 103 37.39 3.58 -22.57
C PRO A 103 38.65 3.08 -21.85
N ASN A 104 39.38 3.96 -21.15
CA ASN A 104 40.61 3.65 -20.39
C ASN A 104 40.53 4.04 -18.91
N ALA A 105 39.33 4.10 -18.32
CA ALA A 105 39.19 4.49 -16.93
C ALA A 105 39.90 3.50 -15.99
N SER A 106 40.67 4.03 -15.03
CA SER A 106 41.32 3.20 -14.01
C SER A 106 40.27 2.56 -13.09
N GLN A 107 40.64 1.48 -12.39
CA GLN A 107 39.74 0.85 -11.42
C GLN A 107 39.26 1.85 -10.34
N LEU A 108 40.16 2.74 -9.92
CA LEU A 108 39.89 3.80 -8.94
C LEU A 108 38.88 4.83 -9.47
N GLU A 109 38.95 5.18 -10.76
CA GLU A 109 37.99 6.08 -11.40
C GLU A 109 36.61 5.43 -11.55
N LYS A 110 36.57 4.12 -11.87
CA LYS A 110 35.30 3.37 -11.95
C LYS A 110 34.62 3.30 -10.59
N ASP A 111 35.37 3.04 -9.53
CA ASP A 111 34.84 3.00 -8.16
C ASP A 111 34.34 4.37 -7.71
N PHE A 112 35.03 5.46 -8.09
CA PHE A 112 34.57 6.82 -7.86
C PHE A 112 33.25 7.14 -8.58
N ILE A 113 33.13 6.72 -9.84
CA ILE A 113 31.89 6.91 -10.62
C ILE A 113 30.73 6.16 -9.97
N ILE A 114 30.94 4.90 -9.56
CA ILE A 114 29.91 4.11 -8.86
C ILE A 114 29.50 4.77 -7.54
N ALA A 115 30.45 5.26 -6.75
CA ALA A 115 30.17 5.95 -5.50
C ALA A 115 29.35 7.23 -5.72
N SER A 116 29.73 8.04 -6.72
CA SER A 116 28.99 9.27 -7.05
C SER A 116 27.55 8.98 -7.51
N GLU A 117 27.34 7.90 -8.26
CA GLU A 117 26.02 7.50 -8.74
C GLU A 117 25.15 6.91 -7.61
N ARG A 118 25.76 6.24 -6.64
CA ARG A 118 25.07 5.83 -5.40
C ARG A 118 24.56 7.02 -4.62
N GLU A 119 25.38 8.05 -4.45
CA GLU A 119 25.01 9.26 -3.71
C GLU A 119 23.85 10.00 -4.40
N LYS A 120 23.93 10.19 -5.73
CA LYS A 120 22.83 10.77 -6.52
C LYS A 120 21.53 9.98 -6.38
N TYR A 121 21.60 8.66 -6.43
CA TYR A 121 20.43 7.80 -6.28
C TYR A 121 19.82 7.92 -4.87
N GLU A 122 20.64 8.00 -3.83
CA GLU A 122 20.17 8.15 -2.46
C GLU A 122 19.54 9.52 -2.19
N GLN A 123 20.13 10.59 -2.73
CA GLN A 123 19.55 11.93 -2.67
C GLN A 123 18.19 11.98 -3.41
N ALA A 124 18.10 11.37 -4.59
CA ALA A 124 16.84 11.26 -5.33
C ALA A 124 15.77 10.44 -4.57
N GLU A 125 16.15 9.35 -3.91
CA GLU A 125 15.24 8.55 -3.09
C GLU A 125 14.77 9.33 -1.85
N LEU A 126 15.65 10.11 -1.22
CA LEU A 126 15.31 10.96 -0.08
C LEU A 126 14.35 12.09 -0.49
N HIS A 127 14.64 12.77 -1.61
CA HIS A 127 13.76 13.79 -2.18
C HIS A 127 12.37 13.22 -2.49
N ASN A 128 12.31 12.03 -3.11
CA ASN A 128 11.06 11.34 -3.37
C ASN A 128 10.31 10.93 -2.09
N LYS A 129 11.00 10.57 -1.01
CA LYS A 129 10.37 10.26 0.29
C LYS A 129 9.78 11.50 0.96
N ILE A 130 10.40 12.67 0.78
CA ILE A 130 9.95 13.94 1.37
C ILE A 130 8.75 14.49 0.58
N HIS A 131 8.76 14.35 -0.75
CA HIS A 131 7.70 14.92 -1.60
C HIS A 131 6.50 13.98 -1.83
N ASN A 132 6.68 12.67 -1.73
CA ASN A 132 5.55 11.74 -1.84
C ASN A 132 4.81 11.64 -0.51
N LYS A 133 3.62 12.24 -0.46
CA LYS A 133 2.69 12.09 0.67
C LYS A 133 2.44 10.60 0.93
N LYS A 134 2.71 10.15 2.16
CA LYS A 134 2.32 8.82 2.60
C LYS A 134 0.80 8.72 2.55
N THR A 135 0.32 7.75 1.77
CA THR A 135 -1.09 7.38 1.78
C THR A 135 -1.43 6.76 3.12
N THR A 136 -2.52 7.23 3.73
CA THR A 136 -2.98 6.68 5.01
C THR A 136 -3.73 5.35 4.78
N ASN A 137 -4.06 4.65 5.87
CA ASN A 137 -4.79 3.39 5.84
C ASN A 137 -6.30 3.55 6.09
N LEU A 138 -6.82 4.78 6.13
CA LEU A 138 -8.19 5.06 6.54
C LEU A 138 -9.23 4.38 5.65
N SER A 139 -9.03 4.35 4.34
CA SER A 139 -9.93 3.67 3.39
C SER A 139 -10.06 2.18 3.69
N PHE A 140 -8.97 1.52 4.10
CA PHE A 140 -9.00 0.12 4.53
C PHE A 140 -9.71 -0.05 5.88
N TYR A 141 -9.51 0.87 6.83
CA TYR A 141 -10.24 0.84 8.09
C TYR A 141 -11.74 1.02 7.90
N ILE A 142 -12.17 1.91 6.99
CA ILE A 142 -13.58 2.09 6.63
C ILE A 142 -14.15 0.79 6.04
N LEU A 143 -13.42 0.13 5.13
CA LEU A 143 -13.86 -1.16 4.57
C LEU A 143 -13.98 -2.24 5.65
N ILE A 144 -13.00 -2.35 6.54
CA ILE A 144 -13.05 -3.30 7.66
C ILE A 144 -14.28 -3.02 8.53
N PHE A 145 -14.52 -1.75 8.87
CA PHE A 145 -15.65 -1.35 9.69
C PHE A 145 -16.99 -1.72 9.03
N ILE A 146 -17.16 -1.44 7.73
CA ILE A 146 -18.36 -1.83 6.97
C ILE A 146 -18.53 -3.36 7.01
N ASN A 147 -17.46 -4.13 6.78
CA ASN A 147 -17.54 -5.59 6.79
C ASN A 147 -17.86 -6.16 8.17
N ILE A 148 -17.34 -5.57 9.25
CA ILE A 148 -17.71 -5.95 10.63
C ILE A 148 -19.20 -5.72 10.86
N ILE A 149 -19.75 -4.57 10.43
CA ILE A 149 -21.19 -4.30 10.54
C ILE A 149 -21.99 -5.35 9.77
N CYS A 150 -21.61 -5.68 8.53
CA CYS A 150 -22.28 -6.72 7.73
C CYS A 150 -22.29 -8.08 8.44
N ILE A 151 -21.16 -8.47 9.06
CA ILE A 151 -21.05 -9.72 9.82
C ILE A 151 -21.97 -9.68 11.04
N ILE A 152 -21.98 -8.58 11.81
CA ILE A 152 -22.86 -8.43 12.98
C ILE A 152 -24.33 -8.56 12.55
N LEU A 153 -24.75 -7.84 11.51
CA LEU A 153 -26.13 -7.91 11.00
C LEU A 153 -26.50 -9.33 10.56
N ALA A 154 -25.61 -10.00 9.84
CA ALA A 154 -25.82 -11.38 9.42
C ALA A 154 -25.98 -12.33 10.62
N LEU A 155 -25.15 -12.17 11.66
CA LEU A 155 -25.23 -12.98 12.88
C LEU A 155 -26.51 -12.71 13.69
N THR A 156 -26.94 -11.45 13.81
CA THR A 156 -28.18 -11.11 14.53
C THR A 156 -29.42 -11.59 13.80
N ALA A 157 -29.38 -11.67 12.47
CA ALA A 157 -30.50 -12.11 11.66
C ALA A 157 -30.70 -13.65 11.67
N ILE A 158 -29.75 -14.42 12.19
CA ILE A 158 -29.88 -15.88 12.40
C ILE A 158 -30.79 -16.21 13.59
N LYS A 159 -30.97 -15.27 14.52
CA LYS A 159 -31.77 -15.48 15.75
C LYS A 159 -33.26 -15.16 15.62
N ASN A 160 -33.70 -14.62 14.48
CA ASN A 160 -35.10 -14.37 14.16
C ASN A 160 -35.56 -15.32 13.04
#